data_AF-A0A2G9TNT6-F1
#
_entry.id   AF-A0A2G9TNT6-F1
#
_cell.length_a   1.000
_cell.length_b   1.000
_cell.length_c   1.000
_cell.angle_alpha   90.00
_cell.angle_beta   90.00
_cell.angle_gamma   90.00
#
_symmetry.space_group_name_H-M   'P 1'
#
loop_
_entity.id
_entity.type
_entity.pdbx_description
1 polymer ?
#
loop_
_entity_poly.entity_id
_entity_poly.type
_entity_poly.pdbx_seq_one_letter_code
_entity_poly.pdbx_strand_id
1 'polypeptide(L)'
;MKPAKKKSYRILSDLPLEEWCLPDDCLQKTAEDFNKFLFLAKIVEWAQNSVMARGHLEKELGLAGDIDAETEGLLITNNVDTREFSEAVIECLPSVPEGGWRIDDEELAKRRDLRDEIIFTIDPKTARDLDDALSISPCDDVDGCGTPGWEVGVHIADVTYFVYENTELDEWASQRATSVYLVHQVIPMLPRLLCEELCSLNAGVDRLTFSVIWKIDDKANIYEEWFGRTVIRSRVKLTYEHAQVQP
;
A
#
# COMPACT_ATOMS: atom_id res chain seq x y z
N MET A 1 57.54 4.22 24.16
CA MET A 1 56.89 4.00 22.84
C MET A 1 55.74 3.03 23.02
N LYS A 2 54.50 3.43 22.72
CA LYS A 2 53.35 2.51 22.76
C LYS A 2 53.37 1.63 21.49
N PRO A 3 53.10 0.31 21.58
CA PRO A 3 53.10 -0.55 20.41
C PRO A 3 51.90 -0.23 19.51
N ALA A 4 52.15 -0.12 18.20
CA ALA A 4 51.11 0.10 17.21
C ALA A 4 50.18 -1.12 17.16
N LYS A 5 48.87 -0.89 17.31
CA LYS A 5 47.84 -1.93 17.15
C LYS A 5 47.90 -2.46 15.72
N LYS A 6 48.16 -3.76 15.56
CA LYS A 6 48.01 -4.47 14.28
C LYS A 6 46.55 -4.36 13.84
N LYS A 7 46.33 -3.74 12.69
CA LYS A 7 45.01 -3.65 12.07
C LYS A 7 44.59 -5.05 11.59
N SER A 8 43.41 -5.51 12.03
CA SER A 8 42.81 -6.79 11.67
C SER A 8 41.97 -6.65 10.39
N TYR A 9 42.60 -6.25 9.30
CA TYR A 9 42.02 -6.42 7.97
C TYR A 9 43.07 -7.11 7.10
N ARG A 10 42.63 -8.01 6.22
CA ARG A 10 43.50 -8.54 5.16
C ARG A 10 43.40 -7.60 3.98
N ILE A 11 44.54 -7.14 3.48
CA ILE A 11 44.59 -6.44 2.20
C ILE A 11 44.52 -7.53 1.14
N LEU A 12 43.73 -7.33 0.07
CA LEU A 12 43.60 -8.32 -1.01
C LEU A 12 44.97 -8.76 -1.53
N SER A 13 45.94 -7.84 -1.64
CA SER A 13 47.35 -8.10 -1.99
C SER A 13 48.08 -9.13 -1.12
N ASP A 14 47.55 -9.45 0.06
CA ASP A 14 48.14 -10.39 1.02
C ASP A 14 47.51 -11.79 0.92
N LEU A 15 46.52 -12.00 0.04
CA LEU A 15 45.89 -13.28 -0.24
C LEU A 15 46.42 -13.91 -1.54
N PRO A 16 46.62 -15.23 -1.62
CA PRO A 16 46.96 -15.91 -2.87
C PRO A 16 45.88 -15.65 -3.93
N LEU A 17 46.28 -15.36 -5.17
CA LEU A 17 45.35 -15.05 -6.28
C LEU A 17 44.26 -16.13 -6.47
N GLU A 18 44.55 -17.39 -6.13
CA GLU A 18 43.59 -18.49 -6.23
C GLU A 18 42.42 -18.40 -5.22
N GLU A 19 42.55 -17.59 -4.17
CA GLU A 19 41.52 -17.41 -3.13
C GLU A 19 40.58 -16.23 -3.41
N TRP A 20 40.84 -15.43 -4.45
CA TRP A 20 40.17 -14.13 -4.56
C TRP A 20 38.69 -14.26 -4.96
N CYS A 21 38.24 -15.36 -5.59
CA CYS A 21 36.83 -15.60 -5.97
C CYS A 21 36.09 -14.35 -6.51
N LEU A 22 36.83 -13.42 -7.12
CA LEU A 22 36.35 -12.13 -7.61
C LEU A 22 36.54 -12.16 -9.13
N PRO A 23 35.54 -11.74 -9.91
CA PRO A 23 35.68 -11.68 -11.36
C PRO A 23 36.81 -10.70 -11.76
N ASP A 24 37.47 -10.97 -12.89
CA ASP A 24 38.72 -10.27 -13.32
C ASP A 24 38.57 -8.75 -13.45
N ASP A 25 37.35 -8.26 -13.67
CA ASP A 25 36.98 -6.85 -13.74
C ASP A 25 37.06 -6.13 -12.38
N CYS A 26 36.91 -6.86 -11.27
CA CYS A 26 37.14 -6.35 -9.91
C CYS A 26 38.63 -6.13 -9.62
N LEU A 27 39.53 -6.89 -10.25
CA LEU A 27 40.98 -6.80 -10.03
C LEU A 27 41.63 -5.54 -10.61
N GLN A 28 40.94 -4.87 -11.55
CA GLN A 28 41.39 -3.62 -12.18
C GLN A 28 40.88 -2.36 -11.46
N LYS A 29 40.00 -2.51 -10.47
CA LYS A 29 39.37 -1.40 -9.74
C LYS A 29 39.95 -1.30 -8.34
N THR A 30 40.19 -0.08 -7.89
CA THR A 30 40.64 0.24 -6.52
C THR A 30 39.44 0.47 -5.60
N ALA A 31 39.64 0.43 -4.28
CA ALA A 31 38.60 0.78 -3.32
C ALA A 31 38.03 2.19 -3.55
N GLU A 32 38.83 3.12 -4.10
CA GLU A 32 38.38 4.48 -4.42
C GLU A 32 37.34 4.50 -5.54
N ASP A 33 37.40 3.56 -6.48
CA ASP A 33 36.43 3.46 -7.58
C ASP A 33 35.02 3.10 -7.09
N PHE A 34 34.94 2.46 -5.92
CA PHE A 34 33.69 2.00 -5.31
C PHE A 34 33.15 2.93 -4.21
N ASN A 35 33.88 3.98 -3.81
CA ASN A 35 33.44 4.90 -2.76
C ASN A 35 32.14 5.66 -3.08
N LYS A 36 31.77 5.69 -4.36
CA LYS A 36 30.54 6.32 -4.85
C LYS A 36 29.37 5.35 -4.98
N PHE A 37 29.53 4.08 -4.64
CA PHE A 37 28.50 3.06 -4.75
C PHE A 37 27.94 2.69 -3.38
N LEU A 38 26.64 2.41 -3.36
CA LEU A 38 25.91 1.87 -2.23
C LEU A 38 25.90 0.35 -2.30
N PHE A 39 26.11 -0.27 -1.16
CA PHE A 39 26.06 -1.72 -1.02
C PHE A 39 25.17 -2.13 0.15
N LEU A 40 24.47 -3.25 -0.04
CA LEU A 40 23.77 -3.94 1.03
C LEU A 40 24.72 -4.93 1.69
N ALA A 41 24.88 -4.81 3.01
CA ALA A 41 25.63 -5.76 3.81
C ALA A 41 24.82 -6.22 5.02
N LYS A 42 24.81 -7.52 5.26
CA LYS A 42 24.14 -8.14 6.41
C LYS A 42 25.14 -8.40 7.52
N ILE A 43 24.85 -7.92 8.73
CA ILE A 43 25.66 -8.23 9.91
C ILE A 43 25.48 -9.71 10.26
N VAL A 44 26.58 -10.45 10.35
CA VAL A 44 26.59 -11.89 10.67
C VAL A 44 26.98 -12.11 12.12
N GLU A 45 27.98 -11.39 12.62
CA GLU A 45 28.49 -11.56 13.98
C GLU A 45 29.08 -10.26 14.49
N TRP A 46 28.88 -10.00 15.79
CA TRP A 46 29.65 -8.98 16.49
C TRP A 46 30.26 -9.56 17.77
N ALA A 47 31.52 -10.01 17.66
CA ALA A 47 32.25 -10.55 18.78
C ALA A 47 32.54 -9.47 19.84
N GLN A 48 32.45 -9.83 21.13
CA GLN A 48 32.62 -8.90 22.26
C GLN A 48 33.99 -8.18 22.28
N ASN A 49 35.00 -8.79 21.68
CA ASN A 49 36.36 -8.26 21.60
C ASN A 49 36.64 -7.47 20.31
N SER A 50 35.66 -7.33 19.42
CA SER A 50 35.79 -6.62 18.15
C SER A 50 35.16 -5.24 18.20
N VAL A 51 35.88 -4.25 17.68
CA VAL A 51 35.37 -2.88 17.54
C VAL A 51 34.36 -2.79 16.38
N MET A 52 34.51 -3.63 15.35
CA MET A 52 33.64 -3.65 14.17
C MET A 52 32.87 -4.97 14.11
N ALA A 53 31.62 -4.91 13.67
CA ALA A 53 30.86 -6.11 13.33
C ALA A 53 31.42 -6.75 12.04
N ARG A 54 31.32 -8.07 11.94
CA ARG A 54 31.57 -8.80 10.70
C ARG A 54 30.26 -8.92 9.93
N GLY A 55 30.27 -8.51 8.67
CA GLY A 55 29.14 -8.64 7.76
C GLY A 55 29.47 -9.46 6.53
N HIS A 56 28.43 -9.80 5.79
CA HIS A 56 28.47 -10.37 4.46
C HIS A 56 27.90 -9.35 3.47
N LEU A 57 28.62 -9.05 2.39
CA LEU A 57 28.13 -8.18 1.33
C LEU A 57 27.16 -8.97 0.46
N GLU A 58 25.90 -8.53 0.37
CA GLU A 58 24.87 -9.26 -0.38
C GLU A 58 24.71 -8.73 -1.81
N LYS A 59 24.69 -7.41 -1.98
CA LYS A 59 24.36 -6.78 -3.28
C LYS A 59 24.96 -5.37 -3.41
N GLU A 60 25.35 -5.00 -4.63
CA GLU A 60 25.56 -3.61 -5.04
C GLU A 60 24.21 -2.99 -5.44
N LEU A 61 23.82 -1.90 -4.78
CA LEU A 61 22.54 -1.22 -5.05
C LEU A 61 22.67 -0.25 -6.22
N GLY A 62 23.79 0.47 -6.33
CA GLY A 62 24.03 1.45 -7.38
C GLY A 62 24.83 2.65 -6.88
N LEU A 63 24.77 3.77 -7.59
CA LEU A 63 25.50 4.98 -7.22
C LEU A 63 24.80 5.72 -6.07
N ALA A 64 25.59 6.24 -5.13
CA ALA A 64 25.10 7.14 -4.10
C ALA A 64 24.52 8.41 -4.72
N GLY A 65 23.34 8.82 -4.25
CA GLY A 65 22.56 9.91 -4.84
C GLY A 65 21.72 9.55 -6.07
N ASP A 66 21.81 8.32 -6.60
CA ASP A 66 20.84 7.82 -7.57
C ASP A 66 19.52 7.48 -6.86
N ILE A 67 18.39 7.93 -7.43
CA ILE A 67 17.09 7.83 -6.75
C ILE A 67 16.68 6.37 -6.56
N ASP A 68 16.91 5.51 -7.54
CA ASP A 68 16.47 4.11 -7.50
C ASP A 68 17.32 3.32 -6.48
N ALA A 69 18.65 3.53 -6.50
CA ALA A 69 19.56 2.89 -5.55
C ALA A 69 19.29 3.31 -4.09
N GLU A 70 19.07 4.60 -3.84
CA GLU A 70 18.75 5.13 -2.50
C GLU A 70 17.38 4.64 -2.03
N THR A 71 16.40 4.56 -2.95
CA THR A 71 15.05 4.07 -2.63
C THR A 71 15.07 2.59 -2.28
N GLU A 72 15.79 1.76 -3.04
CA GLU A 72 15.95 0.34 -2.72
C GLU A 72 16.63 0.18 -1.34
N GLY A 73 17.72 0.93 -1.08
CA GLY A 73 18.40 0.91 0.21
C GLY A 73 17.50 1.32 1.38
N LEU A 74 16.68 2.36 1.20
CA LEU A 74 15.70 2.81 2.19
C LEU A 74 14.67 1.72 2.49
N LEU A 75 14.09 1.10 1.46
CA LEU A 75 13.07 0.07 1.60
C LEU A 75 13.61 -1.16 2.33
N ILE A 76 14.81 -1.63 1.94
CA ILE A 76 15.46 -2.78 2.58
C ILE A 76 15.80 -2.48 4.04
N THR A 77 16.35 -1.30 4.34
CA THR A 77 16.74 -0.91 5.71
C THR A 77 15.53 -0.83 6.65
N ASN A 78 14.35 -0.52 6.12
CA ASN A 78 13.10 -0.48 6.88
C ASN A 78 12.29 -1.77 6.78
N ASN A 79 12.87 -2.85 6.24
CA ASN A 79 12.23 -4.16 6.06
C ASN A 79 10.90 -4.08 5.30
N VAL A 80 10.78 -3.19 4.31
CA VAL A 80 9.61 -3.11 3.44
C VAL A 80 9.70 -4.23 2.42
N ASP A 81 8.68 -5.08 2.36
CA ASP A 81 8.59 -6.15 1.37
C ASP A 81 8.21 -5.60 -0.01
N THR A 82 9.18 -5.59 -0.91
CA THR A 82 9.05 -5.11 -2.29
C THR A 82 8.91 -6.24 -3.32
N ARG A 83 8.79 -7.49 -2.89
CA ARG A 83 8.68 -8.64 -3.81
C ARG A 83 7.43 -8.51 -4.68
N GLU A 84 7.45 -9.08 -5.87
CA GLU A 84 6.23 -9.25 -6.65
C GLU A 84 5.28 -10.24 -5.95
N PHE A 85 3.98 -10.07 -6.14
CA PHE A 85 2.99 -11.01 -5.62
C PHE A 85 3.22 -12.40 -6.23
N SER A 86 3.23 -13.43 -5.38
CA SER A 86 3.43 -14.81 -5.82
C SER A 86 2.24 -15.31 -6.65
N GLU A 87 2.44 -16.35 -7.46
CA GLU A 87 1.37 -16.99 -8.24
C GLU A 87 0.22 -17.45 -7.33
N ALA A 88 0.54 -18.01 -6.15
CA ALA A 88 -0.45 -18.42 -5.17
C ALA A 88 -1.32 -17.26 -4.63
N VAL A 89 -0.74 -16.05 -4.50
CA VAL A 89 -1.51 -14.85 -4.14
C VAL A 89 -2.39 -14.40 -5.31
N ILE A 90 -1.88 -14.43 -6.54
CA ILE A 90 -2.64 -14.06 -7.73
C ILE A 90 -3.80 -15.03 -7.99
N GLU A 91 -3.63 -16.32 -7.71
CA GLU A 91 -4.68 -17.33 -7.81
C GLU A 91 -5.85 -17.11 -6.83
N CYS A 92 -5.64 -16.34 -5.75
CA CYS A 92 -6.71 -15.95 -4.83
C CYS A 92 -7.63 -14.85 -5.39
N LEU A 93 -7.24 -14.19 -6.49
CA LEU A 93 -8.01 -13.10 -7.09
C LEU A 93 -9.22 -13.63 -7.86
N PRO A 94 -10.32 -12.88 -7.92
CA PRO A 94 -11.46 -13.26 -8.75
C PRO A 94 -11.07 -13.27 -10.23
N SER A 95 -11.63 -14.21 -10.99
CA SER A 95 -11.48 -14.22 -12.44
C SER A 95 -12.19 -13.01 -13.06
N VAL A 96 -11.48 -12.28 -13.92
CA VAL A 96 -11.99 -11.10 -14.61
C VAL A 96 -12.15 -11.44 -16.09
N PRO A 97 -13.38 -11.63 -16.60
CA PRO A 97 -13.60 -11.93 -18.01
C PRO A 97 -13.29 -10.68 -18.88
N GLU A 98 -13.20 -10.86 -20.20
CA GLU A 98 -12.94 -9.75 -21.15
C GLU A 98 -13.92 -8.57 -21.01
N GLY A 99 -15.13 -8.81 -20.49
CA GLY A 99 -16.15 -7.80 -20.22
C GLY A 99 -16.05 -7.09 -18.85
N GLY A 100 -15.00 -7.36 -18.08
CA GLY A 100 -14.80 -6.87 -16.72
C GLY A 100 -15.54 -7.68 -15.66
N TRP A 101 -15.11 -7.52 -14.41
CA TRP A 101 -15.76 -8.13 -13.26
C TRP A 101 -17.11 -7.45 -12.98
N ARG A 102 -18.11 -8.24 -12.56
CA ARG A 102 -19.44 -7.78 -12.20
C ARG A 102 -19.87 -8.43 -10.90
N ILE A 103 -20.71 -7.73 -10.15
CA ILE A 103 -21.31 -8.26 -8.93
C ILE A 103 -22.37 -9.29 -9.30
N ASP A 104 -22.32 -10.46 -8.67
CA ASP A 104 -23.31 -11.50 -8.85
C ASP A 104 -24.68 -11.07 -8.32
N ASP A 105 -25.76 -11.47 -9.01
CA ASP A 105 -27.15 -11.15 -8.61
C ASP A 105 -27.47 -11.66 -7.19
N GLU A 106 -26.88 -12.80 -6.80
CA GLU A 106 -27.03 -13.35 -5.45
C GLU A 106 -26.40 -12.47 -4.37
N GLU A 107 -25.29 -11.80 -4.68
CA GLU A 107 -24.62 -10.89 -3.75
C GLU A 107 -25.32 -9.54 -3.71
N LEU A 108 -25.82 -9.06 -4.85
CA LEU A 108 -26.68 -7.87 -4.91
C LEU A 108 -27.91 -8.02 -4.02
N ALA A 109 -28.57 -9.19 -4.06
CA ALA A 109 -29.79 -9.45 -3.29
C ALA A 109 -29.59 -9.44 -1.75
N LYS A 110 -28.35 -9.62 -1.26
CA LYS A 110 -28.03 -9.62 0.17
C LYS A 110 -27.72 -8.24 0.72
N ARG A 111 -27.53 -7.25 -0.15
CA ARG A 111 -27.01 -5.92 0.20
C ARG A 111 -28.09 -4.86 0.05
N ARG A 112 -28.01 -3.82 0.87
CA ARG A 112 -28.85 -2.63 0.66
C ARG A 112 -28.39 -1.94 -0.63
N ASP A 113 -29.31 -1.74 -1.56
CA ASP A 113 -29.04 -1.08 -2.83
C ASP A 113 -29.11 0.44 -2.67
N LEU A 114 -27.99 1.12 -2.91
CA LEU A 114 -27.84 2.57 -2.85
C LEU A 114 -27.38 3.14 -4.20
N ARG A 115 -27.48 2.37 -5.29
CA ARG A 115 -26.96 2.78 -6.61
C ARG A 115 -27.68 3.99 -7.19
N ASP A 116 -28.91 4.26 -6.74
CA ASP A 116 -29.69 5.41 -7.17
C ASP A 116 -29.36 6.70 -6.40
N GLU A 117 -28.70 6.59 -5.26
CA GLU A 117 -28.31 7.74 -4.44
C GLU A 117 -27.21 8.60 -5.11
N ILE A 118 -27.08 9.84 -4.62
CA ILE A 118 -25.99 10.75 -5.01
C ILE A 118 -24.79 10.47 -4.10
N ILE A 119 -23.94 9.55 -4.53
CA ILE A 119 -22.70 9.17 -3.85
C ILE A 119 -21.50 9.65 -4.67
N PHE A 120 -20.46 10.14 -4.02
CA PHE A 120 -19.23 10.64 -4.68
C PHE A 120 -18.00 10.41 -3.81
N THR A 121 -16.81 10.42 -4.43
CA THR A 121 -15.52 10.37 -3.71
C THR A 121 -14.82 11.74 -3.78
N ILE A 122 -13.97 12.05 -2.80
CA ILE A 122 -13.14 13.26 -2.79
C ILE A 122 -11.70 12.88 -2.41
N ASP A 123 -10.81 12.95 -3.39
CA ASP A 123 -9.46 12.39 -3.25
C ASP A 123 -8.38 13.32 -3.84
N PRO A 124 -7.09 13.11 -3.52
CA PRO A 124 -6.01 13.71 -4.29
C PRO A 124 -6.13 13.41 -5.79
N LYS A 125 -5.71 14.34 -6.64
CA LYS A 125 -5.72 14.19 -8.11
C LYS A 125 -5.01 12.91 -8.59
N THR A 126 -4.00 12.45 -7.85
CA THR A 126 -3.18 11.28 -8.18
C THR A 126 -3.68 9.98 -7.57
N ALA A 127 -4.75 10.00 -6.76
CA ALA A 127 -5.29 8.80 -6.10
C ALA A 127 -5.79 7.78 -7.13
N ARG A 128 -5.57 6.49 -6.85
CA ARG A 128 -5.97 5.36 -7.72
C ARG A 128 -6.87 4.36 -7.00
N ASP A 129 -6.62 4.20 -5.72
CA ASP A 129 -7.34 3.43 -4.72
C ASP A 129 -8.25 4.36 -3.92
N LEU A 130 -9.51 4.43 -4.34
CA LEU A 130 -10.53 5.26 -3.69
C LEU A 130 -11.25 4.38 -2.67
N ASP A 131 -10.93 4.53 -1.39
CA ASP A 131 -11.43 3.66 -0.32
C ASP A 131 -12.78 4.12 0.24
N ASP A 132 -13.03 5.43 0.27
CA ASP A 132 -14.22 6.03 0.85
C ASP A 132 -15.05 6.82 -0.16
N ALA A 133 -16.37 6.77 0.03
CA ALA A 133 -17.33 7.60 -0.67
C ALA A 133 -18.34 8.18 0.32
N LEU A 134 -18.92 9.32 -0.05
CA LEU A 134 -19.83 10.09 0.79
C LEU A 134 -21.17 10.30 0.10
N SER A 135 -22.23 10.36 0.89
CA SER A 135 -23.55 10.85 0.49
C SER A 135 -24.15 11.73 1.57
N ILE A 136 -24.99 12.66 1.14
CA ILE A 136 -25.79 13.51 2.02
C ILE A 136 -27.11 13.83 1.33
N SER A 137 -28.23 13.63 2.04
CA SER A 137 -29.57 13.97 1.57
C SER A 137 -30.38 14.64 2.68
N PRO A 138 -31.27 15.60 2.38
CA PRO A 138 -32.18 16.16 3.36
C PRO A 138 -33.09 15.08 3.95
N CYS A 139 -33.37 15.16 5.26
CA CYS A 139 -34.27 14.28 5.97
C CYS A 139 -35.30 15.13 6.73
N ASP A 140 -36.59 14.95 6.45
CA ASP A 140 -37.65 15.76 7.09
C ASP A 140 -37.93 15.33 8.55
N ASP A 141 -37.46 14.15 8.95
CA ASP A 141 -37.71 13.57 10.26
C ASP A 141 -36.54 12.71 10.75
N VAL A 142 -35.59 13.35 11.43
CA VAL A 142 -34.41 12.67 11.97
C VAL A 142 -34.69 11.97 13.31
N ASP A 143 -35.69 12.41 14.07
CA ASP A 143 -35.96 11.98 15.45
C ASP A 143 -37.28 11.22 15.65
N GLY A 144 -38.06 11.02 14.59
CA GLY A 144 -39.40 10.41 14.64
C GLY A 144 -40.49 11.38 15.12
N CYS A 145 -40.16 12.66 15.30
CA CYS A 145 -41.02 13.72 15.81
C CYS A 145 -41.15 14.90 14.84
N GLY A 146 -40.62 14.77 13.61
CA GLY A 146 -40.69 15.78 12.56
C GLY A 146 -39.60 16.84 12.65
N THR A 147 -38.47 16.54 13.29
CA THR A 147 -37.29 17.41 13.26
C THR A 147 -36.58 17.26 11.92
N PRO A 148 -36.42 18.33 11.12
CA PRO A 148 -35.67 18.27 9.87
C PRO A 148 -34.16 18.20 10.15
N GLY A 149 -33.44 17.57 9.23
CA GLY A 149 -31.99 17.40 9.26
C GLY A 149 -31.48 16.70 8.00
N TRP A 150 -30.55 15.76 8.17
CA TRP A 150 -29.80 15.13 7.09
C TRP A 150 -29.65 13.62 7.31
N GLU A 151 -29.72 12.85 6.23
CA GLU A 151 -29.17 11.50 6.17
C GLU A 151 -27.77 11.57 5.56
N VAL A 152 -26.76 11.13 6.30
CA VAL A 152 -25.34 11.17 5.89
C VAL A 152 -24.81 9.75 5.80
N GLY A 153 -24.21 9.39 4.67
CA GLY A 153 -23.61 8.08 4.43
C GLY A 153 -22.10 8.17 4.23
N VAL A 154 -21.37 7.28 4.92
CA VAL A 154 -19.97 6.96 4.62
C VAL A 154 -19.93 5.53 4.10
N HIS A 155 -19.37 5.33 2.92
CA HIS A 155 -19.34 4.05 2.22
C HIS A 155 -17.88 3.65 1.98
N ILE A 156 -17.43 2.60 2.66
CA ILE A 156 -16.05 2.11 2.58
C ILE A 156 -16.00 0.90 1.64
N ALA A 157 -15.00 0.83 0.77
CA ALA A 157 -14.76 -0.32 -0.11
C ALA A 157 -14.78 -1.65 0.68
N ASP A 158 -15.59 -2.62 0.24
CA ASP A 158 -15.73 -3.90 0.95
C ASP A 158 -14.63 -4.88 0.55
N VAL A 159 -13.40 -4.58 0.95
CA VAL A 159 -12.21 -5.43 0.70
C VAL A 159 -12.41 -6.84 1.28
N THR A 160 -13.18 -6.97 2.37
CA THR A 160 -13.47 -8.26 3.03
C THR A 160 -14.25 -9.24 2.16
N TYR A 161 -14.89 -8.75 1.09
CA TYR A 161 -15.53 -9.62 0.10
C TYR A 161 -14.49 -10.37 -0.76
N PHE A 162 -13.33 -9.75 -1.02
CA PHE A 162 -12.30 -10.29 -1.92
C PHE A 162 -11.14 -10.97 -1.17
N VAL A 163 -10.85 -10.54 0.06
CA VAL A 163 -9.76 -11.09 0.87
C VAL A 163 -10.35 -11.98 1.95
N TYR A 164 -10.32 -13.30 1.72
CA TYR A 164 -10.82 -14.29 2.68
C TYR A 164 -9.74 -14.67 3.69
N GLU A 165 -10.14 -14.81 4.94
CA GLU A 165 -9.25 -15.21 6.04
C GLU A 165 -8.54 -16.54 5.74
N ASN A 166 -7.29 -16.65 6.16
CA ASN A 166 -6.44 -17.84 6.02
C ASN A 166 -6.16 -18.24 4.56
N THR A 167 -6.20 -17.28 3.63
CA THR A 167 -5.71 -17.45 2.26
C THR A 167 -4.29 -16.90 2.11
N GLU A 168 -3.59 -17.28 1.04
CA GLU A 168 -2.26 -16.72 0.72
C GLU A 168 -2.31 -15.20 0.54
N LEU A 169 -3.41 -14.68 -0.03
CA LEU A 169 -3.61 -13.23 -0.15
C LEU A 169 -3.78 -12.54 1.21
N ASP A 170 -4.51 -13.15 2.15
CA ASP A 170 -4.67 -12.64 3.51
C ASP A 170 -3.34 -12.68 4.28
N GLU A 171 -2.60 -13.79 4.22
CA GLU A 171 -1.28 -13.87 4.84
C GLU A 171 -0.31 -12.83 4.25
N TRP A 172 -0.33 -12.64 2.92
CA TRP A 172 0.49 -11.62 2.26
C TRP A 172 0.11 -10.20 2.67
N ALA A 173 -1.19 -9.90 2.71
CA ALA A 173 -1.70 -8.61 3.18
C ALA A 173 -1.30 -8.34 4.63
N SER A 174 -1.39 -9.36 5.49
CA SER A 174 -0.97 -9.32 6.90
C SER A 174 0.53 -9.07 7.05
N GLN A 175 1.37 -9.73 6.24
CA GLN A 175 2.82 -9.52 6.24
C GLN A 175 3.20 -8.11 5.81
N ARG A 176 2.51 -7.52 4.82
CA ARG A 176 2.75 -6.13 4.38
C ARG A 176 2.14 -5.10 5.33
N ALA A 177 1.02 -5.43 5.96
CA ALA A 177 0.21 -4.62 6.88
C ALA A 177 -0.35 -3.30 6.32
N THR A 178 0.39 -2.59 5.47
CA THR A 178 -0.02 -1.31 4.88
C THR A 178 0.71 -1.05 3.56
N SER A 179 0.10 -0.25 2.69
CA SER A 179 0.76 0.24 1.47
C SER A 179 1.78 1.32 1.84
N VAL A 180 2.97 1.27 1.23
CA VAL A 180 4.02 2.27 1.48
C VAL A 180 4.02 3.29 0.34
N TYR A 181 3.72 4.54 0.69
CA TYR A 181 3.67 5.67 -0.25
C TYR A 181 5.00 6.41 -0.27
N LEU A 182 5.69 6.37 -1.40
CA LEU A 182 6.87 7.18 -1.68
C LEU A 182 6.51 8.33 -2.62
N VAL A 183 7.43 9.27 -2.80
CA VAL A 183 7.20 10.45 -3.66
C VAL A 183 6.89 10.07 -5.11
N HIS A 184 7.55 9.04 -5.64
CA HIS A 184 7.46 8.67 -7.06
C HIS A 184 6.82 7.30 -7.31
N GLN A 185 6.55 6.52 -6.26
CA GLN A 185 5.97 5.17 -6.39
C GLN A 185 5.21 4.76 -5.12
N VAL A 186 4.41 3.70 -5.25
CA VAL A 186 3.68 3.07 -4.14
C VAL A 186 4.01 1.59 -4.14
N ILE A 187 4.34 1.04 -2.97
CA ILE A 187 4.44 -0.40 -2.74
C ILE A 187 3.11 -0.87 -2.18
N PRO A 188 2.26 -1.53 -2.97
CA PRO A 188 0.88 -1.78 -2.57
C PRO A 188 0.78 -2.97 -1.61
N MET A 189 -0.14 -2.88 -0.65
CA MET A 189 -0.47 -4.00 0.25
C MET A 189 -1.15 -5.16 -0.49
N LEU A 190 -2.07 -4.85 -1.39
CA LEU A 190 -2.83 -5.82 -2.18
C LEU A 190 -2.50 -5.71 -3.68
N PRO A 191 -2.77 -6.73 -4.50
CA PRO A 191 -2.57 -6.66 -5.94
C PRO A 191 -3.35 -5.48 -6.55
N ARG A 192 -2.75 -4.83 -7.56
CA ARG A 192 -3.33 -3.65 -8.24
C ARG A 192 -4.74 -3.89 -8.77
N LEU A 193 -5.05 -5.12 -9.19
CA LEU A 193 -6.39 -5.50 -9.63
C LEU A 193 -7.44 -5.23 -8.53
N LEU A 194 -7.14 -5.54 -7.27
CA LEU A 194 -8.04 -5.22 -6.16
C LEU A 194 -7.99 -3.72 -5.83
N CYS A 195 -6.79 -3.17 -5.61
CA CYS A 195 -6.63 -1.79 -5.16
C CYS A 195 -7.18 -0.75 -6.13
N GLU A 196 -6.86 -0.86 -7.43
CA GLU A 196 -7.12 0.21 -8.41
C GLU A 196 -8.42 -0.05 -9.19
N GLU A 197 -8.87 -1.32 -9.30
CA GLU A 197 -10.04 -1.67 -10.12
C GLU A 197 -11.23 -2.16 -9.31
N LEU A 198 -11.13 -3.31 -8.61
CA LEU A 198 -12.29 -4.00 -8.04
C LEU A 198 -12.81 -3.38 -6.75
N CYS A 199 -11.92 -2.99 -5.83
CA CYS A 199 -12.29 -2.37 -4.56
C CYS A 199 -12.46 -0.85 -4.70
N SER A 200 -11.62 -0.20 -5.51
CA SER A 200 -11.66 1.25 -5.72
C SER A 200 -13.05 1.71 -6.16
N LEU A 201 -13.58 2.72 -5.47
CA LEU A 201 -14.92 3.29 -5.67
C LEU A 201 -15.01 4.20 -6.91
N ASN A 202 -14.53 3.67 -8.03
CA ASN A 202 -14.49 4.32 -9.33
C ASN A 202 -15.87 4.79 -9.81
N ALA A 203 -15.90 6.00 -10.39
CA ALA A 203 -17.13 6.63 -10.84
C ALA A 203 -17.81 5.85 -11.98
N GLY A 204 -19.15 5.77 -11.92
CA GLY A 204 -20.00 5.14 -12.93
C GLY A 204 -20.08 3.62 -12.87
N VAL A 205 -19.44 2.98 -11.88
CA VAL A 205 -19.39 1.51 -11.77
C VAL A 205 -19.99 1.06 -10.45
N ASP A 206 -20.71 -0.06 -10.47
CA ASP A 206 -21.27 -0.68 -9.26
C ASP A 206 -20.14 -1.24 -8.39
N ARG A 207 -20.15 -0.91 -7.11
CA ARG A 207 -19.11 -1.32 -6.15
C ARG A 207 -19.72 -1.81 -4.85
N LEU A 208 -19.11 -2.85 -4.29
CA LEU A 208 -19.44 -3.40 -2.99
C LEU A 208 -18.85 -2.53 -1.90
N THR A 209 -19.66 -2.12 -0.94
CA THR A 209 -19.19 -1.33 0.20
C THR A 209 -19.75 -1.85 1.51
N PHE A 210 -19.05 -1.50 2.60
CA PHE A 210 -19.59 -1.50 3.94
C PHE A 210 -19.92 -0.05 4.29
N SER A 211 -21.16 0.24 4.62
CA SER A 211 -21.61 1.60 4.87
C SER A 211 -22.02 1.83 6.31
N VAL A 212 -21.80 3.07 6.74
CA VAL A 212 -22.38 3.65 7.95
C VAL A 212 -23.28 4.80 7.52
N ILE A 213 -24.51 4.81 8.01
CA ILE A 213 -25.51 5.83 7.68
C ILE A 213 -26.06 6.41 8.96
N TRP A 214 -26.09 7.73 9.05
CA TRP A 214 -26.61 8.48 10.19
C TRP A 214 -27.78 9.35 9.78
N LYS A 215 -28.73 9.54 10.69
CA LYS A 215 -29.64 10.70 10.67
C LYS A 215 -29.18 11.72 11.69
N ILE A 216 -28.92 12.94 11.23
CA ILE A 216 -28.36 14.02 12.04
C ILE A 216 -29.13 15.33 11.89
N ASP A 217 -29.21 16.16 12.93
CA ASP A 217 -29.69 17.55 12.79
C ASP A 217 -28.59 18.50 12.27
N ASP A 218 -28.95 19.77 12.06
CA ASP A 218 -28.00 20.83 11.65
C ASP A 218 -26.88 21.10 12.65
N LYS A 219 -26.97 20.55 13.88
CA LYS A 219 -25.94 20.65 14.91
C LYS A 219 -25.09 19.38 15.00
N ALA A 220 -25.27 18.45 14.06
CA ALA A 220 -24.63 17.14 14.02
C ALA A 220 -24.94 16.25 15.25
N ASN A 221 -26.10 16.44 15.89
CA ASN A 221 -26.60 15.47 16.86
C ASN A 221 -27.08 14.23 16.11
N ILE A 222 -26.64 13.05 16.51
CA ILE A 222 -27.01 11.77 15.90
C ILE A 222 -28.29 11.24 16.55
N TYR A 223 -29.27 10.89 15.73
CA TYR A 223 -30.56 10.34 16.16
C TYR A 223 -30.74 8.87 15.80
N GLU A 224 -30.21 8.45 14.64
CA GLU A 224 -30.25 7.08 14.17
C GLU A 224 -28.90 6.70 13.55
N GLU A 225 -28.47 5.46 13.77
CA GLU A 225 -27.27 4.88 13.17
C GLU A 225 -27.61 3.55 12.52
N TRP A 226 -27.09 3.32 11.32
CA TRP A 226 -27.21 2.06 10.60
C TRP A 226 -25.85 1.63 10.05
N PHE A 227 -25.55 0.34 10.21
CA PHE A 227 -24.32 -0.29 9.72
C PHE A 227 -24.70 -1.49 8.86
N GLY A 228 -24.06 -1.64 7.71
CA GLY A 228 -24.25 -2.85 6.91
C GLY A 228 -23.60 -2.82 5.55
N ARG A 229 -23.63 -3.97 4.89
CA ARG A 229 -23.13 -4.14 3.53
C ARG A 229 -24.13 -3.57 2.52
N THR A 230 -23.60 -2.79 1.57
CA THR A 230 -24.36 -2.11 0.54
C THR A 230 -23.71 -2.29 -0.82
N VAL A 231 -24.45 -1.91 -1.87
CA VAL A 231 -23.91 -1.68 -3.21
C VAL A 231 -24.15 -0.23 -3.59
N ILE A 232 -23.12 0.43 -4.09
CA ILE A 232 -23.16 1.84 -4.49
C ILE A 232 -22.78 1.99 -5.96
N ARG A 233 -23.10 3.15 -6.54
CA ARG A 233 -22.54 3.61 -7.82
C ARG A 233 -22.09 5.06 -7.65
N SER A 234 -20.79 5.25 -7.41
CA SER A 234 -20.22 6.61 -7.30
C SER A 234 -20.53 7.39 -8.59
N ARG A 235 -21.12 8.58 -8.45
CA ARG A 235 -21.53 9.43 -9.58
C ARG A 235 -20.33 10.17 -10.17
N VAL A 236 -19.37 10.53 -9.32
CA VAL A 236 -18.23 11.34 -9.70
C VAL A 236 -17.05 11.11 -8.75
N LYS A 237 -15.84 11.19 -9.31
CA LYS A 237 -14.59 11.30 -8.57
C LYS A 237 -14.20 12.78 -8.51
N LEU A 238 -14.30 13.40 -7.35
CA LEU A 238 -13.89 14.79 -7.15
C LEU A 238 -12.44 14.84 -6.68
N THR A 239 -11.76 15.94 -7.02
CA THR A 239 -10.52 16.31 -6.32
C THR A 239 -10.85 17.29 -5.21
N TYR A 240 -9.93 17.49 -4.26
CA TYR A 240 -10.09 18.54 -3.25
C TYR A 240 -10.34 19.91 -3.85
N GLU A 241 -9.70 20.24 -4.98
CA GLU A 241 -9.93 21.50 -5.68
C GLU A 241 -11.37 21.58 -6.21
N HIS A 242 -11.89 20.51 -6.83
CA HIS A 242 -13.28 20.49 -7.31
C HIS A 242 -14.28 20.65 -6.16
N ALA A 243 -14.04 20.00 -5.02
CA ALA A 243 -14.93 20.08 -3.86
C ALA A 243 -14.91 21.47 -3.20
N GLN A 244 -13.78 22.19 -3.25
CA GLN A 244 -13.59 23.48 -2.59
C GLN A 244 -14.11 24.67 -3.40
N VAL A 245 -14.17 24.56 -4.73
CA VAL A 245 -14.59 25.67 -5.60
C VAL A 245 -15.98 26.16 -5.19
N GLN A 246 -16.04 27.38 -4.67
CA GLN A 246 -17.31 28.06 -4.42
C GLN A 246 -17.83 28.66 -5.73
N PRO A 247 -19.13 28.53 -6.03
CA PRO A 247 -19.77 29.19 -7.16
C PRO A 247 -19.76 30.72 -7.05
#